data_AF-A0A7R7XTC3-F1
#
_entry.id   AF-A0A7R7XTC3-F1
#
_cell.length_a   1.000
_cell.length_b   1.000
_cell.length_c   1.000
_cell.angle_alpha   90.00
_cell.angle_beta   90.00
_cell.angle_gamma   90.00
#
_symmetry.space_group_name_H-M   'P 1'
#
loop_
_entity.id
_entity.type
_entity.pdbx_description
1 polymer ?
#
loop_
_entity_poly.entity_id
_entity_poly.type
_entity_poly.pdbx_seq_one_letter_code
_entity_poly.pdbx_strand_id
1 'polypeptide(L)' 'MKIFSIIPVLASLPALSAAYASIGGQCSGNSYDCADTYHSIAVCNGATWQVAATCGDKFCIWPAGELSPRCEP' A
#
# COMPACT_ATOMS: atom_id res chain seq x y z
N MET A 1 -30.16 -40.36 18.00
CA MET A 1 -30.05 -38.91 17.74
C MET A 1 -28.58 -38.63 17.42
N LYS A 2 -28.27 -38.23 16.18
CA LYS A 2 -26.88 -38.07 15.70
C LYS A 2 -26.62 -36.58 15.55
N ILE A 3 -25.87 -36.01 16.48
CA ILE A 3 -25.61 -34.58 16.57
C ILE A 3 -24.45 -34.29 15.61
N PHE A 4 -24.77 -33.67 14.47
CA PHE A 4 -23.76 -33.19 13.52
C PHE A 4 -23.06 -31.99 14.15
N SER A 5 -21.84 -32.21 14.65
CA SER A 5 -20.99 -31.15 15.17
C SER A 5 -20.41 -30.37 14.00
N ILE A 6 -20.92 -29.15 13.78
CA ILE A 6 -20.42 -28.22 12.76
C ILE A 6 -19.27 -27.46 13.42
N ILE A 7 -18.03 -27.74 13.03
CA ILE A 7 -16.86 -27.00 13.52
C ILE A 7 -16.84 -25.65 12.78
N PRO A 8 -16.92 -24.50 13.47
CA PRO A 8 -16.75 -23.22 12.82
C PRO A 8 -15.28 -23.06 12.45
N VAL A 9 -14.97 -23.18 11.16
CA VAL A 9 -13.65 -22.82 10.63
C VAL A 9 -13.57 -21.30 10.65
N LEU A 10 -12.95 -20.75 11.70
CA LEU A 10 -12.55 -19.35 11.77
C LEU A 10 -11.47 -19.11 10.70
N ALA A 11 -11.88 -18.60 9.55
CA ALA A 11 -10.95 -18.13 8.53
C ALA A 11 -10.22 -16.89 9.07
N SER A 12 -8.99 -17.08 9.56
CA SER A 12 -8.08 -15.99 9.88
C SER A 12 -7.70 -15.30 8.57
N LEU A 13 -8.26 -14.12 8.29
CA LEU A 13 -7.73 -13.25 7.23
C LEU A 13 -6.32 -12.81 7.65
N PRO A 14 -5.29 -13.02 6.82
CA PRO A 14 -3.99 -12.41 7.09
C PRO A 14 -4.20 -10.90 7.07
N ALA A 15 -4.01 -10.26 8.23
CA ALA A 15 -3.91 -8.82 8.31
C ALA A 15 -2.67 -8.43 7.49
N LEU A 16 -2.88 -7.97 6.26
CA LEU A 16 -1.85 -7.35 5.46
C LEU A 16 -1.39 -6.10 6.24
N SER A 17 -0.26 -6.22 6.92
CA SER A 17 0.45 -5.10 7.54
C SER A 17 0.97 -4.19 6.44
N ALA A 18 0.08 -3.42 5.83
CA ALA A 18 0.47 -2.36 4.92
C ALA A 18 1.08 -1.23 5.77
N ALA A 19 2.38 -1.01 5.62
CA ALA A 19 3.04 0.13 6.23
C ALA A 19 2.38 1.41 5.70
N TYR A 20 2.00 2.31 6.60
CA TYR A 20 1.46 3.62 6.21
C TYR A 20 2.59 4.44 5.59
N ALA A 21 2.29 5.16 4.51
CA ALA A 21 3.21 6.13 3.93
C ALA A 21 2.76 7.52 4.34
N SER A 22 3.67 8.34 4.87
CA SER A 22 3.42 9.76 5.03
C SER A 22 3.60 10.44 3.67
N ILE A 23 2.56 11.15 3.24
CA ILE A 23 2.56 12.05 2.09
C ILE A 23 1.90 13.33 2.53
N GLY A 24 2.50 14.48 2.21
CA GLY A 24 1.96 15.80 2.54
C GLY A 24 0.57 16.10 1.94
N GLY A 25 0.14 15.33 0.92
CA GLY A 25 -1.17 15.41 0.28
C GLY A 25 -2.21 14.42 0.82
N GLN A 26 -3.49 14.78 0.74
CA GLN A 26 -4.59 13.88 1.11
C GLN A 26 -4.70 12.71 0.10
N CYS A 27 -4.85 11.49 0.61
CA CYS A 27 -5.21 10.32 -0.19
C CYS A 27 -6.67 10.44 -0.63
N SER A 28 -6.90 10.39 -1.94
CA SER A 28 -8.24 10.30 -2.53
C SER A 28 -8.22 9.47 -3.81
N GLY A 29 -9.20 8.59 -3.96
CA GLY A 29 -9.32 7.69 -5.11
C GLY A 29 -8.24 6.59 -5.14
N ASN A 30 -7.83 6.21 -6.34
CA ASN A 30 -6.74 5.25 -6.57
C ASN A 30 -5.59 5.99 -7.25
N SER A 31 -4.61 6.40 -6.46
CA SER A 31 -3.45 7.16 -6.93
C SER A 31 -2.15 6.58 -6.37
N TYR A 32 -1.06 6.89 -7.03
CA TYR A 32 0.28 6.61 -6.55
C TYR A 32 1.01 7.93 -6.33
N ASP A 33 1.91 7.96 -5.36
CA ASP A 33 2.76 9.11 -5.12
C ASP A 33 4.07 8.66 -4.44
N CYS A 34 5.06 9.54 -4.43
CA CYS A 34 6.26 9.33 -3.64
C CYS A 34 5.99 9.68 -2.18
N ALA A 35 6.41 8.82 -1.25
CA ALA A 35 6.36 9.14 0.16
C ALA A 35 7.25 10.35 0.47
N ASP A 36 7.00 11.03 1.59
CA ASP A 36 7.73 12.26 1.98
C ASP A 36 9.26 12.09 2.07
N THR A 37 9.74 10.85 2.27
CA THR A 37 11.17 10.54 2.30
C THR A 37 11.79 10.33 0.92
N TYR A 38 10.99 10.30 -0.15
CA TYR A 38 11.41 9.97 -1.51
C TYR A 38 12.10 8.60 -1.64
N HIS A 39 12.00 7.69 -0.67
CA HIS A 39 12.59 6.35 -0.74
C HIS A 39 11.54 5.24 -0.81
N SER A 40 10.28 5.60 -1.04
CA SER A 40 9.20 4.64 -1.22
C SER A 40 8.10 5.21 -2.11
N ILE A 41 7.44 4.30 -2.81
CA ILE A 41 6.24 4.56 -3.58
C ILE A 41 5.06 4.21 -2.68
N ALA A 42 4.13 5.14 -2.54
CA ALA A 42 2.87 4.92 -1.88
C ALA A 42 1.74 4.71 -2.89
N VAL A 43 0.73 3.98 -2.45
CA VAL A 43 -0.56 3.82 -3.13
C VAL A 43 -1.66 4.29 -2.19
N CYS A 44 -2.60 5.06 -2.72
CA CYS A 44 -3.82 5.43 -2.04
C CYS A 44 -4.88 4.35 -2.30
N ASN A 45 -5.38 3.74 -1.24
CA ASN A 45 -6.43 2.71 -1.30
C ASN A 45 -7.85 3.30 -1.20
N GLY A 46 -8.02 4.58 -1.52
CA GLY A 46 -9.27 5.32 -1.36
C GLY A 46 -9.51 5.91 0.04
N ALA A 47 -8.70 5.58 1.03
CA ALA A 47 -8.81 6.14 2.39
C ALA A 47 -7.46 6.52 3.00
N THR A 48 -6.44 5.69 2.81
CA THR A 48 -5.11 5.89 3.40
C THR A 48 -3.99 5.63 2.40
N TRP A 49 -2.88 6.34 2.60
CA TRP A 49 -1.63 6.08 1.89
C TRP A 49 -0.93 4.86 2.51
N GLN A 50 -0.62 3.89 1.65
CA GLN A 50 0.08 2.66 2.02
C GLN A 50 1.33 2.53 1.17
N VAL A 51 2.41 2.02 1.75
CA VAL A 51 3.64 1.75 1.00
C VAL A 51 3.37 0.62 0.01
N ALA A 52 3.46 0.92 -1.28
CA ALA A 52 3.36 -0.05 -2.36
C ALA A 52 4.72 -0.69 -2.66
N ALA A 53 5.80 0.11 -2.62
CA ALA A 53 7.16 -0.36 -2.84
C ALA A 53 8.19 0.49 -2.08
N THR A 54 9.29 -0.13 -1.67
CA THR A 54 10.46 0.56 -1.10
C THR A 54 11.57 0.63 -2.15
N CYS A 55 12.18 1.80 -2.32
CA CYS A 55 13.22 2.03 -3.32
C CYS A 55 14.64 1.71 -2.82
N GLY A 56 14.82 1.42 -1.52
CA GLY A 56 16.15 1.18 -0.94
C GLY A 56 17.03 2.42 -1.08
N ASP A 57 18.24 2.25 -1.61
CA ASP A 57 19.18 3.35 -1.88
C ASP A 57 18.81 4.24 -3.08
N LYS A 58 17.72 3.91 -3.79
CA LYS A 58 17.20 4.71 -4.92
C LYS A 58 16.15 5.72 -4.45
N PHE A 59 15.86 6.68 -5.32
CA PHE A 59 14.82 7.67 -5.12
C PHE A 59 13.54 7.29 -5.87
N CYS A 60 12.41 7.53 -5.23
CA CYS A 60 11.12 7.61 -5.88
C CYS A 60 11.07 8.91 -6.67
N ILE A 61 10.86 8.79 -7.97
CA ILE A 61 10.67 9.95 -8.84
C ILE A 61 9.34 9.83 -9.59
N TRP A 62 8.76 10.99 -9.92
CA TRP A 62 7.60 11.08 -10.81
C TRP A 62 8.02 11.78 -12.12
N PRO A 63 8.34 11.00 -13.16
CA PRO A 63 8.73 11.55 -14.45
C PRO A 63 7.53 12.22 -15.14
N ALA A 64 7.78 13.32 -15.82
CA ALA A 64 6.75 14.01 -16.59
C ALA A 64 6.15 13.10 -17.67
N GLY A 65 4.83 12.99 -17.72
CA GLY A 65 4.10 12.17 -18.68
C GLY A 65 3.85 10.72 -18.25
N GLU A 66 4.35 10.30 -17.09
CA GLU A 66 4.11 8.95 -16.55
C GLU A 66 2.88 8.89 -15.65
N LEU A 67 2.18 7.76 -15.71
CA LEU A 67 0.98 7.51 -14.91
C LEU A 67 1.30 7.03 -13.48
N SER A 68 2.55 6.68 -13.19
CA SER A 68 2.99 6.20 -11.89
C SER A 68 4.45 6.55 -11.61
N PRO A 69 4.82 6.81 -10.35
CA PRO A 69 6.21 6.98 -9.94
C PRO A 69 6.99 5.67 -10.04
N ARG A 70 8.32 5.77 -10.05
CA ARG A 70 9.24 4.62 -10.10
C ARG A 70 10.52 4.89 -9.31
N CYS A 71 11.22 3.81 -8.97
CA CYS A 71 12.50 3.89 -8.25
C CYS A 71 13.66 4.05 -9.24
N GLU A 72 14.34 5.18 -9.21
CA GLU A 72 15.50 5.50 -10.04
C GLU A 72 16.70 5.94 -9.17
N PRO A 73 17.93 5.66 -9.63
CA PRO A 73 19.15 6.07 -8.93
C PRO A 73 19.31 7.59 -8.83
#